data_AF-A0A353QWD1-F1
#
_entry.id   AF-A0A353QWD1-F1
#
_cell.length_a   1.000
_cell.length_b   1.000
_cell.length_c   1.000
_cell.angle_alpha   90.00
_cell.angle_beta   90.00
_cell.angle_gamma   90.00
#
_symmetry.space_group_name_H-M   'P 1'
#
loop_
_entity.id
_entity.type
_entity.pdbx_description
1 polymer ?
#
loop_
_entity_poly.entity_id
_entity_poly.type
_entity_poly.pdbx_seq_one_letter_code
_entity_poly.pdbx_strand_id
1 'polypeptide(L)' 'MKRKLFRSGNSWALFIPKTIIELLKIDPEKDSIELIVENDVLKIKKTSSDE' A
#
# COMPACT_ATOMS: atom_id res chain seq x y z
N MET A 1 -13.74 3.70 2.62
CA MET A 1 -14.08 3.48 1.20
C MET A 1 -14.05 1.97 0.93
N LYS A 2 -15.09 1.38 0.33
CA LYS A 2 -15.07 -0.05 -0.04
C LYS A 2 -14.51 -0.17 -1.46
N ARG A 3 -13.45 -0.96 -1.65
CA ARG A 3 -12.83 -1.25 -2.94
C ARG A 3 -12.70 -2.77 -3.07
N LYS A 4 -12.80 -3.29 -4.30
CA LYS A 4 -12.49 -4.69 -4.59
C LYS A 4 -11.06 -4.79 -5.10
N LEU A 5 -10.40 -5.86 -4.73
CA LEU A 5 -9.17 -6.26 -5.40
C LEU A 5 -9.49 -6.65 -6.83
N PHE A 6 -8.55 -6.42 -7.74
CA PHE A 6 -8.62 -6.92 -9.10
C PHE A 6 -7.48 -7.89 -9.34
N ARG A 7 -7.71 -8.83 -10.25
CA ARG A 7 -6.73 -9.85 -10.59
C ARG A 7 -5.63 -9.25 -11.46
N SER A 8 -4.38 -9.52 -11.11
CA SER A 8 -3.19 -9.16 -11.86
C SER A 8 -2.32 -10.40 -12.00
N GLY A 9 -2.46 -11.10 -13.14
CA GLY A 9 -1.85 -12.41 -13.35
C GLY A 9 -2.29 -13.45 -12.30
N ASN A 10 -1.32 -14.00 -11.57
CA ASN A 10 -1.53 -14.92 -10.45
C ASN A 10 -1.65 -14.21 -9.08
N SER A 11 -1.69 -12.88 -9.08
CA SER A 11 -1.76 -12.05 -7.88
C SER A 11 -3.03 -11.19 -7.84
N TRP A 12 -3.24 -10.53 -6.71
CA TRP A 12 -4.29 -9.53 -6.53
C TRP A 12 -3.68 -8.15 -6.33
N ALA A 13 -4.35 -7.12 -6.83
CA ALA A 13 -3.89 -5.74 -6.74
C ALA A 13 -5.02 -4.81 -6.27
N LEU A 14 -4.64 -3.69 -5.66
CA LEU A 14 -5.51 -2.61 -5.24
C LEU A 14 -4.98 -1.30 -5.81
N PHE A 15 -5.84 -0.51 -6.45
CA PHE A 15 -5.49 0.86 -6.81
C PHE A 15 -5.70 1.77 -5.62
N ILE A 16 -4.60 2.37 -5.15
CA ILE A 16 -4.63 3.41 -4.13
C ILE A 16 -4.77 4.76 -4.85
N PRO A 17 -5.80 5.57 -4.56
CA PRO A 17 -5.94 6.88 -5.16
C PRO A 17 -4.72 7.77 -4.85
N LYS A 18 -4.30 8.58 -5.84
CA LYS A 18 -3.17 9.51 -5.71
C LYS A 18 -3.24 10.36 -4.44
N THR A 19 -4.43 10.87 -4.12
CA THR A 19 -4.67 11.70 -2.93
C THR A 19 -4.35 10.99 -1.62
N ILE A 20 -4.56 9.66 -1.53
CA ILE A 20 -4.21 8.89 -0.33
C ILE A 20 -2.68 8.76 -0.19
N ILE A 21 -2.00 8.49 -1.30
CA ILE A 21 -0.53 8.43 -1.35
C ILE A 21 0.09 9.79 -0.96
N GLU A 22 -0.46 10.88 -1.48
CA GLU A 22 -0.04 12.26 -1.15
C GLU A 22 -0.25 12.58 0.34
N LEU A 23 -1.40 12.19 0.93
CA LEU A 23 -1.68 12.36 2.36
C LEU A 23 -0.71 11.57 3.25
N LEU A 24 -0.29 10.39 2.79
CA LEU A 24 0.69 9.55 3.48
C LEU A 24 2.13 10.03 3.27
N LYS A 25 2.35 11.05 2.42
CA LYS A 25 3.68 11.58 2.06
C LYS A 25 4.64 10.48 1.58
N ILE A 26 4.10 9.57 0.76
CA ILE A 26 4.84 8.50 0.09
C ILE A 26 5.16 8.97 -1.33
N ASP A 27 6.44 8.93 -1.70
CA ASP A 27 6.94 9.04 -3.06
C ASP A 27 7.07 7.62 -3.65
N PRO A 28 6.19 7.16 -4.55
CA PRO A 28 6.20 5.80 -5.07
C PRO A 28 7.49 5.41 -5.83
N GLU A 29 8.32 6.38 -6.21
CA GLU A 29 9.59 6.12 -6.92
C GLU A 29 10.77 5.96 -5.95
N LYS A 30 10.66 6.44 -4.71
CA LYS A 30 11.77 6.46 -3.74
C LYS A 30 11.49 5.70 -2.46
N ASP A 31 10.24 5.77 -1.99
CA ASP A 31 9.85 5.19 -0.72
C ASP A 31 9.42 3.74 -0.91
N SER A 32 9.76 2.91 0.08
CA SER A 32 9.23 1.56 0.20
C SER A 32 8.04 1.54 1.17
N ILE A 33 7.21 0.50 1.04
CA ILE A 33 6.10 0.23 1.94
C ILE A 33 6.24 -1.15 2.56
N GLU A 34 5.85 -1.26 3.83
CA GLU A 34 5.76 -2.53 4.53
C GLU A 34 4.29 -2.92 4.71
N LEU A 35 4.02 -4.20 4.51
CA LEU A 35 2.71 -4.82 4.66
C LEU A 35 2.70 -5.64 5.96
N ILE A 36 1.85 -5.25 6.91
CA ILE A 36 1.69 -5.95 8.18
C ILE A 36 0.28 -6.52 8.25
N VAL A 37 0.16 -7.82 8.51
CA VAL A 37 -1.11 -8.49 8.74
C VAL A 37 -1.32 -8.68 10.24
N GLU A 38 -2.39 -8.12 10.77
CA GLU A 38 -2.74 -8.22 12.19
C GLU A 38 -4.25 -8.26 12.35
N ASN A 39 -4.79 -9.28 13.04
CA ASN A 39 -6.22 -9.41 13.35
C ASN A 39 -7.15 -9.22 12.12
N ASP A 40 -6.87 -9.93 11.02
CA ASP A 40 -7.59 -9.81 9.73
C ASP A 40 -7.53 -8.42 9.06
N VAL A 41 -6.62 -7.55 9.51
CA VAL A 41 -6.37 -6.23 8.95
C VAL A 41 -4.99 -6.19 8.29
N LEU A 42 -4.96 -5.77 7.02
CA LEU A 42 -3.72 -5.42 6.33
C LEU A 42 -3.41 -3.95 6.57
N LYS A 43 -2.35 -3.68 7.34
CA LYS A 43 -1.79 -2.34 7.55
C LYS A 43 -0.67 -2.10 6.56
N ILE A 44 -0.69 -0.92 5.93
CA ILE A 44 0.34 -0.47 4.99
C ILE A 44 1.03 0.72 5.64
N LYS A 45 2.34 0.64 5.85
CA LYS A 45 3.14 1.75 6.40
C LYS A 45 4.27 2.12 5.44
N LYS A 46 4.56 3.42 5.35
CA LYS A 46 5.81 3.89 4.75
C LYS A 46 6.98 3.37 5.59
N THR A 47 8.01 2.85 4.94
CA THR A 47 9.28 2.55 5.61
C THR A 47 10.35 3.49 5.07
N SER A 48 11.17 4.07 5.95
CA SER A 48 12.45 4.62 5.51
C SER A 48 13.39 3.44 5.29
N SER A 49 14.20 3.51 4.24
CA SER A 49 15.32 2.59 4.05
C SER A 49 16.42 2.97 5.06
N ASP A 50 16.19 2.70 6.34
CA ASP A 50 17.19 2.77 7.41
C ASP A 50 17.35 1.37 8.03
N GLU A 51 17.64 0.39 7.17
CA GLU A 51 18.34 -0.86 7.51
C GLU A 51 19.37 -1.17 6.42
#